data_AF-A0A562RQP0-F1
#
_entry.id   AF-A0A562RQP0-F1
#
_cell.length_a   1.000
_cell.length_b   1.000
_cell.length_c   1.000
_cell.angle_alpha   90.00
_cell.angle_beta   90.00
_cell.angle_gamma   90.00
#
_symmetry.space_group_name_H-M   'P 1'
#
loop_
_entity.id
_entity.type
_entity.pdbx_description
1 polymer ?
#
loop_
_entity_poly.entity_id
_entity_poly.type
_entity_poly.pdbx_seq_one_letter_code
_entity_poly.pdbx_strand_id
1 'polypeptide(L)'
;MTTILAAKSAAARAEGEALIKQADCLLCESWNERMWANGEPIDPSPTIDQAINGGYPWLEIQCSRCKTRRDVDLTVLPHASTTFVHDLSGRLRCNKCAKAGRRPAATLLQLAHHHPRPASPET
;
A
#
# COMPACT_ATOMS: atom_id res chain seq x y z
N MET A 1 -41.84 -3.30 18.01
CA MET A 1 -40.40 -3.00 18.12
C MET A 1 -40.00 -2.10 16.95
N THR A 2 -39.62 -0.86 17.21
CA THR A 2 -39.35 0.17 16.18
C THR A 2 -37.87 0.19 15.79
N THR A 3 -37.44 -0.72 14.90
CA THR A 3 -36.05 -0.79 14.40
C THR A 3 -35.83 -0.10 13.05
N ILE A 4 -36.86 0.55 12.48
CA ILE A 4 -36.83 1.15 11.14
C ILE A 4 -35.73 2.22 11.01
N LEU A 5 -35.59 3.11 12.01
CA LEU A 5 -34.55 4.15 11.98
C LEU A 5 -33.14 3.57 12.14
N ALA A 6 -32.98 2.52 12.96
CA ALA A 6 -31.71 1.82 13.11
C ALA A 6 -31.28 1.15 11.79
N ALA A 7 -32.22 0.49 11.10
CA ALA A 7 -31.97 -0.10 9.79
C ALA A 7 -31.59 0.94 8.73
N LYS A 8 -32.31 2.07 8.67
CA LYS A 8 -31.97 3.19 7.77
C LYS A 8 -30.58 3.77 8.05
N SER A 9 -30.22 3.91 9.32
CA SER A 9 -28.90 4.40 9.72
C SER A 9 -27.78 3.43 9.32
N ALA A 10 -28.00 2.11 9.45
CA ALA A 10 -27.04 1.11 9.01
C ALA A 10 -26.88 1.10 7.48
N ALA A 11 -27.99 1.22 6.73
CA ALA A 11 -27.95 1.30 5.27
C ALA A 11 -27.16 2.52 4.77
N ALA A 12 -27.42 3.71 5.36
CA ALA A 12 -26.70 4.92 5.01
C ALA A 12 -25.18 4.83 5.30
N ARG A 13 -24.79 4.15 6.38
CA ARG A 13 -23.36 3.89 6.67
C ARG A 13 -22.74 2.95 5.64
N ALA A 14 -23.41 1.86 5.30
CA ALA A 14 -22.92 0.91 4.31
C ALA A 14 -22.74 1.54 2.93
N GLU A 15 -23.67 2.40 2.51
CA GLU A 15 -23.54 3.18 1.26
C GLU A 15 -22.34 4.14 1.32
N GLY A 16 -22.17 4.85 2.44
CA GLY A 16 -21.02 5.74 2.65
C GLY A 16 -19.68 5.00 2.64
N GLU A 17 -19.60 3.86 3.34
CA GLU A 17 -18.41 3.00 3.39
C GLU A 17 -18.04 2.48 2.00
N ALA A 18 -19.03 2.09 1.18
CA ALA A 18 -18.79 1.65 -0.19
C ALA A 18 -18.21 2.77 -1.07
N LEU A 19 -18.73 4.00 -0.95
CA LEU A 19 -18.21 5.15 -1.67
C LEU A 19 -16.79 5.53 -1.23
N ILE A 20 -16.50 5.49 0.07
CA ILE A 20 -15.15 5.74 0.60
C ILE A 20 -14.18 4.69 0.08
N LYS A 21 -14.59 3.41 0.10
CA LYS A 21 -13.78 2.31 -0.43
C LYS A 21 -13.44 2.51 -1.92
N GLN A 22 -14.41 2.96 -2.71
CA GLN A 22 -14.18 3.28 -4.11
C GLN A 22 -13.22 4.46 -4.27
N ALA A 23 -13.36 5.50 -3.46
CA ALA A 23 -12.45 6.65 -3.49
C ALA A 23 -11.01 6.25 -3.14
N ASP A 24 -10.82 5.40 -2.14
CA ASP A 24 -9.51 4.89 -1.74
C ASP A 24 -8.89 3.99 -2.81
N CYS A 25 -9.70 3.17 -3.50
CA CYS A 25 -9.27 2.37 -4.65
C CYS A 25 -8.72 3.27 -5.77
N LEU A 26 -9.48 4.30 -6.17
CA LEU A 26 -9.07 5.27 -7.19
C LEU A 26 -7.82 6.06 -6.77
N LEU A 27 -7.69 6.38 -5.48
CA LEU A 27 -6.50 7.04 -4.95
C LEU A 27 -5.25 6.16 -5.14
N CYS A 28 -5.37 4.86 -4.86
CA CYS A 28 -4.27 3.91 -5.06
C CYS A 28 -3.90 3.75 -6.54
N GLU A 29 -4.90 3.66 -7.42
CA GLU A 29 -4.70 3.60 -8.88
C GLU A 29 -3.98 4.84 -9.39
N SER A 30 -4.47 6.03 -9.04
CA SER A 30 -3.86 7.29 -9.46
C SER A 30 -2.43 7.45 -8.94
N TRP A 31 -2.14 6.92 -7.74
CA TRP A 31 -0.78 6.91 -7.21
C TRP A 31 0.13 5.97 -8.01
N ASN A 32 -0.34 4.77 -8.36
CA ASN A 32 0.41 3.84 -9.22
C ASN A 32 0.68 4.44 -10.61
N GLU A 33 -0.30 5.08 -11.23
CA GLU A 33 -0.13 5.75 -12.53
C GLU A 33 0.96 6.84 -12.45
N ARG A 34 0.91 7.67 -11.41
CA ARG A 34 1.93 8.69 -11.15
C ARG A 34 3.31 8.05 -10.97
N MET A 35 3.40 6.96 -10.18
CA MET A 35 4.65 6.24 -9.94
C MET A 35 5.29 5.74 -11.24
N TRP A 36 4.49 5.21 -12.16
CA TRP A 36 4.98 4.73 -13.46
C TRP A 36 5.37 5.87 -14.41
N ALA A 37 4.68 7.01 -14.34
CA ALA A 37 4.97 8.17 -15.18
C ALA A 37 6.24 8.93 -14.76
N ASN A 38 6.44 9.12 -13.45
CA ASN A 38 7.49 10.03 -12.95
C ASN A 38 8.68 9.29 -12.28
N GLY A 39 8.56 8.01 -11.95
CA GLY A 39 9.66 7.16 -11.51
C GLY A 39 10.22 7.38 -10.09
N GLU A 40 9.67 8.33 -9.31
CA GLU A 40 10.07 8.61 -7.93
C GLU A 40 8.88 8.49 -6.96
N PRO A 41 9.12 8.36 -5.63
CA PRO A 41 8.05 8.35 -4.63
C PRO A 41 7.29 9.68 -4.68
N ILE A 42 6.08 9.64 -5.22
CA ILE A 42 5.29 10.84 -5.41
C ILE A 42 4.41 11.08 -4.18
N ASP A 43 4.57 12.27 -3.60
CA ASP A 43 3.77 12.84 -2.52
C ASP A 43 2.59 13.65 -3.12
N PRO A 44 1.36 13.57 -2.57
CA PRO A 44 0.92 12.65 -1.52
C PRO A 44 0.59 11.26 -2.07
N SER A 45 0.94 10.26 -1.26
CA SER A 45 0.52 8.88 -1.41
C SER A 45 -0.73 8.62 -0.55
N PRO A 46 -1.47 7.52 -0.77
CA PRO A 46 -2.47 7.07 0.20
C PRO A 46 -1.83 6.74 1.56
N THR A 47 -2.63 6.76 2.63
CA THR A 47 -2.25 6.11 3.89
C THR A 47 -2.29 4.60 3.75
N ILE A 48 -1.64 3.88 4.68
CA ILE A 48 -1.66 2.42 4.68
C ILE A 48 -3.09 1.89 4.87
N ASP A 49 -3.87 2.49 5.76
CA ASP A 49 -5.27 2.11 5.98
C ASP A 49 -6.14 2.35 4.73
N GLN A 50 -5.92 3.46 4.02
CA GLN A 50 -6.60 3.73 2.74
C GLN A 50 -6.20 2.71 1.67
N ALA A 51 -4.92 2.33 1.59
CA ALA A 51 -4.48 1.30 0.66
C ALA A 51 -5.14 -0.06 0.95
N ILE A 52 -5.22 -0.45 2.22
CA ILE A 52 -5.90 -1.68 2.64
C ILE A 52 -7.40 -1.60 2.33
N ASN A 53 -8.06 -0.47 2.65
CA ASN A 53 -9.48 -0.26 2.37
C ASN A 53 -9.77 -0.33 0.86
N GLY A 54 -8.96 0.35 0.05
CA GLY A 54 -9.01 0.34 -1.41
C GLY A 54 -8.70 -1.01 -2.06
N GLY A 55 -8.33 -2.04 -1.30
CA GLY A 55 -8.06 -3.38 -1.83
C GLY A 55 -6.63 -3.58 -2.33
N TYR A 56 -5.70 -2.75 -1.89
CA TYR A 56 -4.27 -2.81 -2.20
C TYR A 56 -3.43 -3.19 -0.97
N PRO A 57 -3.51 -4.44 -0.47
CA PRO A 57 -2.80 -4.86 0.73
C PRO A 57 -1.29 -5.10 0.52
N TRP A 58 -0.79 -5.05 -0.71
CA TRP A 58 0.61 -5.33 -1.02
C TRP A 58 1.33 -4.09 -1.56
N LEU A 59 2.58 -3.91 -1.15
CA LEU A 59 3.48 -2.89 -1.66
C LEU A 59 4.74 -3.55 -2.24
N GLU A 60 4.95 -3.40 -3.55
CA GLU A 60 6.18 -3.83 -4.20
C GLU A 60 7.27 -2.79 -3.93
N ILE A 61 8.39 -3.26 -3.41
CA ILE A 61 9.58 -2.44 -3.14
C ILE A 61 10.81 -3.02 -3.83
N GLN A 62 11.78 -2.17 -4.10
CA GLN A 62 13.11 -2.55 -4.57
C GLN A 62 14.17 -1.99 -3.64
N CYS A 63 15.15 -2.80 -3.26
CA CYS A 63 16.32 -2.30 -2.54
C CYS A 63 17.18 -1.42 -3.46
N SER A 64 17.43 -0.16 -3.07
CA SER A 64 18.30 0.75 -3.82
C SER A 64 19.70 0.21 -4.09
N ARG A 65 20.26 -0.58 -3.16
CA ARG A 65 21.61 -1.15 -3.25
C ARG A 65 21.67 -2.48 -4.02
N CYS A 66 20.97 -3.50 -3.54
CA CYS A 66 21.08 -4.85 -4.11
C CYS A 66 20.04 -5.16 -5.19
N LYS A 67 19.19 -4.16 -5.53
CA LYS A 67 18.13 -4.24 -6.55
C LYS A 67 17.15 -5.41 -6.39
N THR A 68 17.16 -6.08 -5.25
CA THR A 68 16.22 -7.15 -4.92
C THR A 68 14.83 -6.56 -4.75
N ARG A 69 13.88 -7.09 -5.52
CA ARG A 69 12.44 -6.81 -5.38
C ARG A 69 11.86 -7.64 -4.26
N ARG A 70 10.88 -7.08 -3.56
CA ARG A 70 10.15 -7.74 -2.46
C ARG A 70 8.77 -7.14 -2.36
N ASP A 71 7.81 -7.98 -2.02
CA ASP A 71 6.47 -7.54 -1.65
C ASP A 71 6.37 -7.42 -0.12
N VAL A 72 5.74 -6.33 0.32
CA VAL A 72 5.45 -6.06 1.73
C VAL A 72 3.95 -6.13 1.90
N ASP A 73 3.52 -7.01 2.79
CA ASP A 73 2.14 -7.07 3.25
C ASP A 73 1.88 -5.91 4.21
N LEU A 74 1.01 -5.00 3.80
CA LEU A 74 0.61 -3.84 4.57
C LEU A 74 -0.34 -4.20 5.72
N THR A 75 -1.06 -5.32 5.63
CA THR A 75 -2.05 -5.74 6.63
C THR A 75 -1.42 -6.25 7.92
N VAL A 76 -0.22 -6.81 7.84
CA VAL A 76 0.56 -7.31 8.99
C VAL A 76 1.64 -6.34 9.44
N LEU A 77 1.89 -5.28 8.67
CA LEU A 77 2.92 -4.28 8.99
C LEU A 77 2.43 -3.42 10.16
N PRO A 78 3.16 -3.33 11.28
CA PRO A 78 2.79 -2.42 12.36
C PRO A 78 2.92 -0.97 11.90
N HIS A 79 1.83 -0.21 11.94
CA HIS A 79 1.80 1.19 11.54
C HIS A 79 0.76 1.98 12.35
N ALA A 80 0.92 3.31 12.37
CA ALA A 80 -0.14 4.21 12.81
C ALA A 80 -1.06 4.51 11.62
N SER A 81 -2.36 4.72 11.86
CA SER A 81 -3.35 5.02 10.80
C SER A 81 -3.03 6.24 9.93
N THR A 82 -2.23 7.16 10.46
CA THR A 82 -1.75 8.36 9.76
C THR A 82 -0.47 8.13 8.95
N THR A 83 0.05 6.91 8.90
CA THR A 83 1.28 6.59 8.16
C THR A 83 0.99 6.53 6.67
N PHE A 84 1.72 7.33 5.90
CA PHE A 84 1.64 7.31 4.45
C PHE A 84 2.53 6.22 3.85
N VAL A 85 2.14 5.69 2.69
CA VAL A 85 2.92 4.68 1.97
C VAL A 85 4.33 5.21 1.62
N HIS A 86 4.47 6.48 1.23
CA HIS A 86 5.78 7.05 0.89
C HIS A 86 6.77 7.09 2.08
N ASP A 87 6.29 7.19 3.32
CA ASP A 87 7.12 7.14 4.53
C ASP A 87 7.82 5.78 4.71
N LEU A 88 7.30 4.72 4.09
CA LEU A 88 7.86 3.38 4.21
C LEU A 88 9.21 3.23 3.51
N SER A 89 9.51 4.09 2.52
CA SER A 89 10.79 4.10 1.79
C SER A 89 12.01 4.15 2.73
N GLY A 90 11.93 4.96 3.78
CA GLY A 90 12.96 5.12 4.80
C GLY A 90 12.89 4.12 5.96
N ARG A 91 11.75 3.45 6.16
CA ARG A 91 11.52 2.53 7.30
C ARG A 91 11.80 1.07 6.95
N LEU A 92 11.54 0.67 5.71
CA LEU A 92 11.73 -0.70 5.26
C LEU A 92 13.22 -1.06 5.18
N ARG A 93 13.53 -2.34 5.42
CA ARG A 93 14.89 -2.86 5.45
C ARG A 93 15.01 -4.06 4.53
N CYS A 94 16.06 -4.06 3.71
CA CYS A 94 16.40 -5.23 2.92
C CYS A 94 17.09 -6.28 3.83
N ASN A 95 16.55 -7.50 3.91
CA ASN A 95 17.12 -8.59 4.71
C ASN A 95 18.57 -8.92 4.32
N LYS A 96 18.89 -8.92 3.01
CA LYS A 96 20.24 -9.19 2.52
C LYS A 96 21.24 -8.10 2.96
N CYS A 97 20.86 -6.83 2.80
CA CYS A 97 21.72 -5.73 3.22
C CYS A 97 21.79 -5.57 4.74
N ALA A 98 20.71 -5.87 5.46
CA ALA A 98 20.68 -5.83 6.91
C ALA A 98 21.66 -6.85 7.53
N LYS A 99 21.73 -8.08 6.97
CA LYS A 99 22.74 -9.08 7.37
C LYS A 99 24.17 -8.59 7.16
N ALA A 100 24.40 -7.73 6.17
CA ALA A 100 25.70 -7.11 5.89
C ALA A 100 25.96 -5.81 6.69
N GLY A 101 25.11 -5.48 7.68
CA GLY A 101 25.24 -4.27 8.50
C GLY A 101 24.89 -2.97 7.77
N ARG A 102 24.15 -3.04 6.67
CA ARG A 102 23.85 -1.89 5.80
C ARG A 102 22.35 -1.58 5.81
N ARG A 103 22.02 -0.28 5.73
CA ARG A 103 20.64 0.22 5.80
C ARG A 103 20.29 1.06 4.56
N PRO A 104 20.20 0.43 3.37
CA PRO A 104 19.76 1.14 2.17
C PRO A 104 18.28 1.48 2.27
N ALA A 105 17.87 2.62 1.70
CA ALA A 105 16.47 2.96 1.50
C ALA A 105 15.80 1.99 0.51
N ALA A 106 14.50 1.79 0.69
CA ALA A 106 13.67 1.06 -0.25
C ALA A 106 13.07 2.03 -1.27
N THR A 107 13.26 1.74 -2.55
CA THR A 107 12.51 2.37 -3.63
C THR A 107 11.13 1.72 -3.67
N LEU A 108 10.09 2.53 -3.56
CA LEU A 108 8.71 2.04 -3.72
C LEU A 108 8.42 1.90 -5.21
N LEU A 109 7.74 0.83 -5.61
CA LEU A 109 7.43 0.58 -7.02
C LEU A 109 5.94 0.76 -7.31
N GLN A 110 5.09 0.01 -6.63
CA GLN A 110 3.64 0.05 -6.85
C GLN A 110 2.89 -0.59 -5.68
N LEU A 111 1.63 -0.18 -5.52
CA LEU A 111 0.62 -0.88 -4.73
C LEU A 111 -0.01 -2.00 -5.58
N ALA A 112 -0.25 -3.17 -4.97
CA ALA A 112 -0.82 -4.32 -5.65
C ALA A 112 -2.00 -4.93 -4.89
N HIS A 113 -3.00 -5.39 -5.65
CA HIS A 113 -4.18 -6.08 -5.12
C HIS A 113 -3.88 -7.48 -4.57
N HIS A 114 -2.92 -8.16 -5.22
CA HIS A 114 -2.52 -9.52 -4.90
C HIS A 114 -1.02 -9.57 -4.76
N HIS A 115 -0.51 -10.50 -3.94
CA HIS A 115 0.93 -10.77 -3.87
C HIS A 115 1.42 -11.09 -5.29
N PRO A 116 2.21 -10.22 -5.93
CA PRO A 116 2.80 -10.53 -7.22
C PRO A 116 3.64 -11.79 -7.03
N ARG A 117 3.40 -12.83 -7.83
CA ARG A 117 4.28 -14.00 -7.82
C ARG A 117 5.68 -13.47 -8.13
N PRO A 118 6.73 -13.81 -7.33
CA PRO A 118 8.07 -13.41 -7.68
C PRO A 118 8.34 -13.91 -9.09
N ALA A 119 8.64 -12.99 -10.01
CA ALA A 119 9.02 -13.35 -11.37
C ALA A 119 10.16 -14.37 -11.26
N SER A 120 9.92 -15.58 -11.78
CA SER A 120 10.96 -16.59 -11.90
C SER A 120 12.16 -15.93 -12.57
N PRO A 121 13.39 -16.14 -12.07
CA PRO A 121 14.56 -15.67 -12.78
C PRO A 121 14.53 -16.33 -14.17
N GLU A 122 14.42 -15.50 -15.20
CA GLU A 122 14.52 -15.93 -16.58
C GLU A 122 15.91 -16.56 -16.77
N THR A 123 15.88 -17.74 -17.40
CA THR A 123 16.96 -18.72 -17.60
C THR A 123 18.31 -18.15 -18.04
#